data_AF-A0A542D835-F1
#
_entry.id   AF-A0A542D835-F1
#
_cell.length_a   1.000
_cell.length_b   1.000
_cell.length_c   1.000
_cell.angle_alpha   90.00
_cell.angle_beta   90.00
_cell.angle_gamma   90.00
#
_symmetry.space_group_name_H-M   'P 1'
#
loop_
_entity.id
_entity.type
_entity.pdbx_description
1 polymer ?
#
loop_
_entity_poly.entity_id
_entity_poly.type
_entity_poly.pdbx_seq_one_letter_code
_entity_poly.pdbx_strand_id
1 'polypeptide(L)'
;MGIKRYGINWFGTLDLIVEIDHDIMTEEKLHQINNFWTDSKGRLTDEDGNILHVVLKILGRRCFHLCTADWFDGSELAAKFDEEGWPPMDGSHGIRIIDCDELEFDVSDITVSEIVE
;
A
#
# COMPACT_ATOMS: atom_id res chain seq x y z
N MET A 1 -20.24 12.65 5.34
CA MET A 1 -18.79 12.49 5.24
C MET A 1 -18.53 11.12 4.64
N GLY A 2 -18.03 11.08 3.41
CA GLY A 2 -17.62 9.87 2.72
C GLY A 2 -16.25 9.34 3.14
N ILE A 3 -15.62 9.84 4.20
CA ILE A 3 -14.27 9.44 4.60
C ILE A 3 -14.27 8.11 5.38
N LYS A 4 -13.44 7.16 4.96
CA LYS A 4 -13.21 5.86 5.62
C LYS A 4 -11.72 5.52 5.67
N ARG A 5 -11.33 4.67 6.62
CA ARG A 5 -9.96 4.16 6.75
C ARG A 5 -9.90 2.66 6.51
N TYR A 6 -8.82 2.23 5.87
CA TYR A 6 -8.56 0.86 5.48
C TYR A 6 -7.19 0.45 6.00
N GLY A 7 -7.16 -0.70 6.70
CA GLY A 7 -5.92 -1.37 7.04
C GLY A 7 -5.58 -2.36 5.94
N ILE A 8 -4.35 -2.29 5.42
CA ILE A 8 -3.80 -3.22 4.45
C ILE A 8 -2.70 -3.98 5.18
N ASN A 9 -2.91 -5.28 5.41
CA ASN A 9 -2.03 -6.11 6.20
C ASN A 9 -1.23 -7.07 5.31
N TRP A 10 0.06 -7.23 5.59
CA TRP A 10 0.90 -8.28 5.03
C TRP A 10 1.40 -9.21 6.13
N PHE A 11 0.85 -10.43 6.15
CA PHE A 11 1.24 -11.54 7.03
C PHE A 11 1.30 -11.21 8.53
N GLY A 12 0.54 -10.21 9.00
CA GLY A 12 0.57 -9.79 10.41
C GLY A 12 1.85 -9.07 10.83
N THR A 13 2.74 -8.75 9.89
CA THR A 13 4.05 -8.13 10.16
C THR A 13 4.10 -6.68 9.72
N LEU A 14 3.40 -6.31 8.65
CA LEU A 14 3.33 -4.94 8.17
C LEU A 14 1.87 -4.53 7.99
N ASP A 15 1.47 -3.44 8.63
CA ASP A 15 0.23 -2.74 8.39
C ASP A 15 0.47 -1.40 7.69
N LEU A 16 -0.39 -1.11 6.72
CA LEU A 16 -0.51 0.20 6.07
C LEU A 16 -1.92 0.73 6.33
N ILE A 17 -2.01 1.97 6.82
CA ILE A 17 -3.28 2.65 7.06
C ILE A 17 -3.50 3.70 5.97
N VAL A 18 -4.59 3.55 5.21
CA VAL A 18 -4.98 4.47 4.15
C VAL A 18 -6.34 5.06 4.44
N GLU A 19 -6.47 6.37 4.27
CA GLU A 19 -7.75 7.07 4.31
C GLU A 19 -8.26 7.35 2.89
N ILE A 20 -9.53 7.08 2.66
CA ILE A 20 -10.22 7.31 1.39
C ILE A 20 -11.42 8.23 1.65
N ASP A 21 -11.46 9.36 0.95
CA ASP A 21 -12.65 10.18 0.83
C ASP A 21 -13.48 9.70 -0.36
N HIS A 22 -14.56 8.96 -0.08
CA HIS A 22 -15.44 8.42 -1.10
C HIS A 22 -16.26 9.48 -1.84
N ASP A 23 -16.31 10.72 -1.36
CA ASP A 23 -16.93 11.83 -2.08
C ASP A 23 -15.99 12.37 -3.19
N ILE A 24 -14.69 12.11 -3.11
CA ILE A 24 -13.65 12.57 -4.05
C ILE A 24 -13.05 11.42 -4.86
N MET A 25 -12.71 10.29 -4.22
CA MET A 25 -12.10 9.11 -4.81
C MET A 25 -13.17 8.16 -5.33
N THR A 26 -13.65 8.45 -6.54
CA THR A 26 -14.70 7.67 -7.21
C THR A 26 -14.16 6.37 -7.81
N GLU A 27 -15.06 5.43 -8.13
CA GLU A 27 -14.69 4.21 -8.86
C GLU A 27 -13.97 4.51 -10.18
N GLU A 28 -14.37 5.56 -10.89
CA GLU A 28 -13.71 5.98 -12.13
C GLU A 28 -12.24 6.31 -11.90
N LYS A 29 -11.91 7.07 -10.84
CA LYS A 29 -10.52 7.39 -10.50
C LYS A 29 -9.74 6.15 -10.07
N LEU A 30 -10.37 5.25 -9.30
CA LEU A 30 -9.75 3.97 -8.93
C LEU A 30 -9.47 3.10 -10.17
N HIS A 31 -10.36 3.11 -11.16
CA HIS A 31 -10.12 2.45 -12.45
C HIS A 31 -8.99 3.10 -13.24
N GLN A 32 -8.86 4.44 -13.23
CA GLN A 32 -7.73 5.12 -13.85
C GLN A 32 -6.39 4.67 -13.24
N ILE A 33 -6.31 4.59 -11.91
CA ILE A 33 -5.13 4.08 -11.19
C ILE A 33 -4.85 2.62 -11.59
N ASN A 34 -5.84 1.73 -11.53
CA ASN A 34 -5.62 0.32 -11.86
C ASN A 34 -5.22 0.11 -13.33
N ASN A 35 -5.78 0.88 -14.26
CA ASN A 35 -5.51 0.77 -15.69
C ASN A 35 -4.17 1.36 -16.12
N PHE A 36 -3.53 2.19 -15.28
CA PHE A 36 -2.17 2.65 -15.51
C PHE A 36 -1.17 1.48 -15.52
N TRP A 37 -1.38 0.50 -14.63
CA TRP A 37 -0.51 -0.66 -14.47
C TRP A 37 -0.92 -1.83 -15.38
N THR A 38 0.05 -2.60 -15.87
CA THR A 38 -0.21 -3.81 -16.68
C THR A 38 -1.08 -4.82 -15.93
N ASP A 39 -1.81 -5.66 -16.66
CA ASP A 39 -2.71 -6.69 -16.10
C ASP A 39 -3.86 -6.15 -15.22
N SER A 40 -4.41 -5.00 -15.58
CA SER A 40 -5.51 -4.36 -14.83
C SER A 40 -6.79 -5.20 -14.77
N LYS A 41 -7.05 -6.03 -15.79
CA LYS A 41 -8.21 -6.92 -15.86
C LYS A 41 -8.05 -8.17 -14.99
N GLY A 42 -6.85 -8.75 -14.93
CA GLY A 42 -6.55 -9.92 -14.09
C GLY A 42 -6.78 -9.58 -12.62
N ARG A 43 -6.13 -8.53 -12.13
CA ARG A 43 -6.29 -8.05 -10.74
C ARG A 43 -7.75 -7.75 -10.36
N LEU A 44 -8.51 -7.14 -11.27
CA LEU A 44 -9.92 -6.86 -11.00
C LEU A 44 -10.76 -8.14 -10.90
N THR A 45 -10.43 -9.16 -11.67
CA THR A 45 -11.07 -10.48 -11.59
C THR A 45 -10.73 -11.17 -10.27
N ASP A 46 -9.47 -11.10 -9.82
CA ASP A 46 -9.01 -11.71 -8.57
C ASP A 46 -9.65 -11.09 -7.31
N GLU A 47 -10.14 -9.85 -7.41
CA GLU A 47 -10.85 -9.15 -6.33
C GLU A 47 -12.38 -9.10 -6.53
N ASP A 48 -12.96 -10.03 -7.30
CA ASP A 48 -14.41 -10.12 -7.55
C ASP A 48 -15.03 -8.80 -8.05
N GLY A 49 -14.28 -8.01 -8.82
CA GLY A 49 -14.71 -6.71 -9.32
C GLY A 49 -14.57 -5.55 -8.34
N ASN A 50 -14.03 -5.75 -7.14
CA ASN A 50 -13.84 -4.71 -6.14
C ASN A 50 -12.61 -3.84 -6.45
N ILE A 51 -12.82 -2.78 -7.23
CA ILE A 51 -11.75 -1.89 -7.69
C ILE A 51 -11.00 -1.19 -6.54
N LEU A 52 -11.69 -0.89 -5.43
CA LEU A 52 -11.06 -0.30 -4.26
C LEU A 52 -10.03 -1.26 -3.66
N HIS A 53 -10.40 -2.52 -3.46
CA HIS A 53 -9.50 -3.54 -2.92
C HIS A 53 -8.30 -3.75 -3.85
N VAL A 54 -8.52 -3.77 -5.17
CA VAL A 54 -7.43 -3.84 -6.16
C VAL A 54 -6.42 -2.72 -5.93
N VAL A 55 -6.89 -1.47 -5.90
CA VAL A 55 -6.01 -0.31 -5.75
C VAL A 55 -5.28 -0.34 -4.41
N LEU A 56 -5.98 -0.64 -3.30
CA LEU A 56 -5.37 -0.70 -1.97
C LEU A 56 -4.32 -1.84 -1.86
N LYS A 57 -4.52 -2.98 -2.53
CA LYS A 57 -3.53 -4.07 -2.57
C LYS A 57 -2.29 -3.71 -3.41
N ILE A 58 -2.46 -3.04 -4.55
CA ILE A 58 -1.33 -2.55 -5.35
C ILE A 58 -0.55 -1.50 -4.55
N LEU A 59 -1.26 -0.60 -3.85
CA LEU A 59 -0.66 0.41 -2.99
C LEU A 59 0.15 -0.25 -1.87
N GLY A 60 -0.47 -1.17 -1.11
CA GLY A 60 0.21 -1.92 -0.06
C GLY A 60 1.49 -2.58 -0.56
N ARG A 61 1.44 -3.27 -1.70
CA ARG A 61 2.63 -3.87 -2.30
C ARG A 61 3.74 -2.86 -2.58
N ARG A 62 3.42 -1.66 -3.07
CA ARG A 62 4.43 -0.61 -3.31
C ARG A 62 4.97 -0.04 -2.00
N CYS A 63 4.11 0.33 -1.07
CA CYS A 63 4.50 0.87 0.24
C CYS A 63 5.39 -0.11 1.01
N PHE A 64 5.02 -1.38 1.13
CA PHE A 64 5.84 -2.39 1.80
C PHE A 64 7.20 -2.57 1.12
N HIS A 65 7.24 -2.54 -0.22
CA HIS A 65 8.51 -2.61 -0.93
C HIS A 65 9.42 -1.41 -0.63
N LEU A 66 8.87 -0.19 -0.60
CA LEU A 66 9.63 1.02 -0.28
C LEU A 66 10.13 1.02 1.18
N CYS A 67 9.26 0.71 2.15
CA CYS A 67 9.65 0.64 3.56
C CYS A 67 10.77 -0.38 3.79
N THR A 68 10.72 -1.53 3.12
CA THR A 68 11.74 -2.58 3.26
C THR A 68 13.05 -2.29 2.51
N ALA A 69 13.01 -1.61 1.37
CA ALA A 69 14.19 -1.36 0.55
C ALA A 69 14.97 -0.10 0.98
N ASP A 70 14.25 0.96 1.30
CA ASP A 70 14.82 2.29 1.51
C ASP A 70 14.88 2.67 3.00
N TRP A 71 14.49 1.75 3.91
CA TRP A 71 14.45 1.95 5.37
C TRP A 71 13.64 3.19 5.79
N PHE A 72 12.57 3.47 5.07
CA PHE A 72 11.64 4.53 5.44
C PHE A 72 10.74 4.08 6.59
N ASP A 73 10.69 4.88 7.65
CA ASP A 73 9.60 4.78 8.62
C ASP A 73 8.27 5.23 7.96
N GLY A 74 7.13 4.85 8.56
CA GLY A 74 5.81 5.16 8.03
C GLY A 74 5.55 6.65 7.80
N SER A 75 6.16 7.52 8.62
CA SER A 75 6.00 8.96 8.51
C SER A 75 6.77 9.53 7.33
N GLU A 76 7.96 8.99 7.04
CA GLU A 76 8.74 9.34 5.87
C GLU A 76 8.07 8.86 4.58
N LEU A 77 7.52 7.64 4.57
CA LEU A 77 6.77 7.13 3.43
C LEU A 77 5.60 8.05 3.08
N ALA A 78 4.76 8.41 4.07
CA ALA A 78 3.61 9.27 3.85
C ALA A 78 4.00 10.64 3.27
N ALA A 79 5.14 11.19 3.68
CA ALA A 79 5.63 12.49 3.23
C ALA A 79 6.36 12.44 1.87
N LYS A 80 7.02 11.33 1.54
CA LYS A 80 7.91 11.20 0.36
C LYS A 80 7.31 10.39 -0.78
N PHE A 81 6.14 9.77 -0.61
CA PHE A 81 5.51 8.96 -1.65
C PHE A 81 5.18 9.80 -2.89
N ASP A 82 5.98 9.63 -3.93
CA ASP A 82 5.85 10.27 -5.23
C ASP A 82 6.20 9.25 -6.33
N GLU A 83 5.26 8.35 -6.61
CA GLU A 83 5.41 7.33 -7.66
C GLU A 83 4.48 7.60 -8.84
N GLU A 84 5.00 7.45 -10.06
CA GLU A 84 4.22 7.54 -11.28
C GLU A 84 3.01 6.57 -11.25
N GLY A 85 1.86 7.03 -11.73
CA GLY A 85 0.62 6.26 -11.68
C GLY A 85 -0.22 6.46 -10.41
N TRP A 86 0.29 7.22 -9.44
CA TRP A 86 -0.44 7.60 -8.23
C TRP A 86 -0.69 9.12 -8.17
N PRO A 87 -1.83 9.56 -7.61
CA PRO A 87 -2.00 10.96 -7.23
C PRO A 87 -1.19 11.28 -5.95
N PRO A 88 -1.06 12.56 -5.58
CA PRO A 88 -0.54 12.94 -4.27
C PRO A 88 -1.28 12.21 -3.13
N MET A 89 -0.50 11.60 -2.23
CA MET A 89 -1.01 10.78 -1.12
C MET A 89 -1.26 11.57 0.16
N ASP A 90 -1.57 12.85 0.03
CA ASP A 90 -1.81 13.81 1.11
C ASP A 90 -3.32 14.04 1.41
N GLY A 91 -4.20 13.35 0.68
CA GLY A 91 -5.65 13.48 0.79
C GLY A 91 -6.29 14.47 -0.20
N SER A 92 -5.51 15.30 -0.90
CA SER A 92 -6.02 16.29 -1.86
C SER A 92 -6.82 15.67 -3.02
N HIS A 93 -6.56 14.40 -3.34
CA HIS A 93 -7.23 13.66 -4.40
C HIS A 93 -8.19 12.57 -3.87
N GLY A 94 -8.48 12.60 -2.56
CA GLY A 94 -9.38 11.65 -1.90
C GLY A 94 -8.71 10.35 -1.47
N ILE A 95 -7.39 10.27 -1.50
CA ILE A 95 -6.58 9.17 -0.95
C ILE A 95 -5.42 9.75 -0.15
N ARG A 96 -5.17 9.20 1.04
CA ARG A 96 -4.07 9.61 1.91
C ARG A 96 -3.43 8.42 2.60
N ILE A 97 -2.10 8.34 2.58
CA ILE A 97 -1.35 7.44 3.45
C ILE A 97 -1.30 8.07 4.85
N ILE A 98 -1.77 7.34 5.85
CA ILE A 98 -1.76 7.79 7.24
C ILE A 98 -0.51 7.30 7.95
N ASP A 99 -0.20 6.02 7.77
CA ASP A 99 0.87 5.35 8.50
C ASP A 99 1.24 4.04 7.80
N CYS A 100 2.47 3.58 8.01
CA CYS A 100 2.94 2.27 7.58
C CYS A 100 3.93 1.74 8.62
N ASP A 101 3.75 0.50 9.04
CA ASP A 101 4.69 -0.14 9.95
C ASP A 101 6.09 -0.20 9.34
N GLU A 102 7.08 -0.03 10.21
CA GLU A 102 8.48 -0.27 9.88
C GLU A 102 8.79 -1.77 9.99
N LEU A 103 9.55 -2.31 9.04
CA LEU A 103 10.05 -3.67 9.15
C LEU A 103 11.27 -3.70 10.08
N GLU A 104 11.06 -4.12 11.32
CA GLU A 104 12.16 -4.36 12.27
C GLU A 104 12.63 -5.81 12.21
N PHE A 105 13.95 -6.01 12.18
CA PHE A 105 14.58 -7.32 12.28
C PHE A 105 15.21 -7.47 13.66
N ASP A 106 14.49 -8.05 14.61
CA ASP A 106 15.05 -8.30 15.94
C ASP A 106 16.22 -9.29 15.85
N VAL A 107 17.36 -8.91 16.41
CA VAL A 107 18.56 -9.74 16.46
C VAL A 107 18.28 -11.06 17.18
N SER A 108 17.36 -11.10 18.15
CA SER A 108 17.00 -12.35 18.83
C SER A 108 16.28 -13.36 17.93
N ASP A 109 15.64 -12.89 16.85
CA ASP A 109 14.97 -13.74 15.88
C ASP A 109 15.94 -14.27 14.81
N ILE A 110 17.16 -13.75 14.75
CA ILE A 110 18.20 -14.15 13.80
C ILE A 110 18.99 -15.34 14.36
N THR A 111 18.77 -16.51 13.78
CA THR A 111 19.49 -17.75 14.16
C THR A 111 20.69 -18.04 13.25
N VAL A 112 21.77 -18.60 13.81
CA VAL A 112 22.95 -19.06 13.06
C VAL A 112 23.10 -20.57 13.23
N SER A 113 23.22 -21.29 12.10
CA SER A 113 23.48 -22.73 12.07
C SER A 113 24.60 -23.08 11.08
N GLU A 114 25.47 -24.02 11.44
CA GLU A 114 26.48 -24.58 10.54
C GLU A 114 25.83 -25.52 9.51
N ILE A 115 26.21 -25.41 8.24
CA ILE A 115 25.83 -26.37 7.19
C ILE A 115 26.95 -27.39 7.05
N VAL A 116 26.66 -28.65 7.34
CA VAL A 116 27.59 -29.78 7.14
C VAL A 116 27.22 -30.46 5.82
N GLU A 117 28.16 -30.48 4.87
CA GLU A 117 28.03 -31.23 3.59
C GLU A 117 28.14 -32.74 3.78
#